data_AF-A0A7K1V3G7-F1
#
_entry.id   AF-A0A7K1V3G7-F1
#
_cell.length_a   1.000
_cell.length_b   1.000
_cell.length_c   1.000
_cell.angle_alpha   90.00
_cell.angle_beta   90.00
_cell.angle_gamma   90.00
#
_symmetry.space_group_name_H-M   'P 1'
#
loop_
_entity.id
_entity.type
_entity.pdbx_description
1 polymer ?
#
loop_
_entity_poly.entity_id
_entity_poly.type
_entity_poly.pdbx_seq_one_letter_code
_entity_poly.pdbx_strand_id
1 'polypeptide(L)' 'MRKTFAVTAMALGIAGFGTAVAHAESYFGGNYATMDACVADGSKGSWTTPDGVSIDGGQGWQYSCDPQADGTVNLTLFR' A
#
# COMPACT_ATOMS: atom_id res chain seq x y z
N MET A 1 15.90 -36.43 -23.44
CA MET A 1 16.63 -35.30 -22.79
C MET A 1 16.31 -34.01 -23.52
N ARG A 2 16.31 -32.87 -22.78
CA ARG A 2 16.12 -31.45 -23.16
C ARG A 2 14.66 -31.05 -23.39
N LYS A 3 13.93 -30.49 -22.40
CA LYS A 3 14.02 -29.17 -21.74
C LYS A 3 14.08 -28.00 -22.73
N THR A 4 13.03 -27.16 -22.72
CA THR A 4 13.14 -25.72 -22.49
C THR A 4 11.77 -25.10 -22.27
N PHE A 5 11.60 -24.52 -21.07
CA PHE A 5 10.49 -23.66 -20.66
C PHE A 5 10.64 -22.30 -21.36
N ALA A 6 9.57 -21.79 -21.95
CA ALA A 6 9.49 -20.39 -22.37
C ALA A 6 8.71 -19.62 -21.31
N VAL A 7 9.43 -19.09 -20.33
CA VAL A 7 8.91 -18.06 -19.41
C VAL A 7 8.98 -16.74 -20.16
N THR A 8 7.83 -16.23 -20.60
CA THR A 8 7.72 -14.88 -21.14
C THR A 8 7.98 -13.89 -20.02
N ALA A 9 9.10 -13.20 -20.12
CA ALA A 9 9.52 -12.11 -19.24
C ALA A 9 8.42 -11.06 -19.15
N MET A 10 7.88 -10.85 -17.96
CA MET A 10 7.05 -9.70 -17.65
C MET A 10 7.94 -8.46 -17.66
N ALA A 11 7.56 -7.48 -18.47
CA ALA A 11 8.26 -6.22 -18.64
C ALA A 11 8.37 -5.48 -17.30
N LEU A 12 9.59 -5.42 -16.76
CA LEU A 12 9.99 -4.51 -15.70
C LEU A 12 10.35 -3.17 -16.33
N GLY A 13 9.84 -2.06 -15.76
CA GLY A 13 10.54 -0.78 -15.89
C GLY A 13 9.66 0.46 -16.09
N ILE A 14 8.83 0.79 -15.10
CA ILE A 14 8.57 2.20 -14.79
C ILE A 14 9.02 2.39 -13.34
N ALA A 15 10.31 2.69 -13.18
CA ALA A 15 10.88 3.19 -11.93
C ALA A 15 10.47 4.66 -11.79
N GLY A 16 9.25 4.88 -11.29
CA GLY A 16 8.89 6.15 -10.66
C GLY A 16 9.56 6.19 -9.28
N PHE A 17 10.28 7.27 -9.00
CA PHE A 17 10.96 7.51 -7.74
C PHE A 17 9.95 7.54 -6.58
N GLY A 18 9.75 6.38 -5.99
CA GLY A 18 9.10 6.19 -4.70
C GLY A 18 9.65 4.87 -4.22
N THR A 19 10.36 4.87 -3.10
CA THR A 19 10.75 3.65 -2.41
C THR A 19 9.46 2.95 -1.99
N ALA A 20 8.88 2.13 -2.89
CA ALA A 20 7.80 1.24 -2.53
C ALA A 20 8.39 0.29 -1.49
N VAL A 21 8.09 0.56 -0.23
CA VAL A 21 8.45 -0.35 0.85
C VAL A 21 7.75 -1.66 0.50
N ALA A 22 8.53 -2.67 0.13
CA ALA A 22 8.01 -3.96 -0.31
C ALA A 22 7.51 -4.72 0.92
N HIS A 23 6.28 -4.42 1.31
CA HIS A 23 5.55 -5.17 2.32
C HIS A 23 5.02 -6.47 1.70
N ALA A 24 4.91 -7.54 2.50
CA ALA A 24 4.42 -8.81 2.01
C ALA A 24 2.97 -8.66 1.52
N GLU A 25 2.21 -7.82 2.21
CA GLU A 25 0.89 -7.38 1.78
C GLU A 25 0.75 -5.87 2.01
N SER A 26 0.18 -5.16 1.02
CA SER A 26 -0.13 -3.75 1.13
C SER A 26 -1.47 -3.43 0.49
N TYR A 27 -2.23 -2.55 1.12
CA TYR A 27 -3.52 -2.08 0.65
C TYR A 27 -3.60 -0.56 0.72
N PHE A 28 -4.33 0.02 -0.22
CA PHE A 28 -4.66 1.42 -0.18
C PHE A 28 -5.78 1.66 0.83
N GLY A 29 -5.49 2.42 1.88
CA GLY A 29 -6.44 2.76 2.94
C GLY A 29 -7.26 4.02 2.65
N GLY A 30 -6.74 4.93 1.82
CA GLY A 30 -7.46 6.15 1.43
C GLY A 30 -6.53 7.30 1.05
N ASN A 31 -7.14 8.39 0.57
CA ASN A 31 -6.47 9.67 0.27
C ASN A 31 -7.08 10.79 1.12
N TYR A 32 -6.22 11.58 1.76
CA TYR A 32 -6.60 12.60 2.72
C TYR A 32 -6.02 13.96 2.33
N ALA A 33 -6.75 15.04 2.59
CA ALA A 33 -6.26 16.40 2.33
C ALA A 33 -5.21 16.87 3.37
N THR A 34 -5.15 16.23 4.54
CA THR A 34 -4.23 16.61 5.62
C THR A 34 -3.62 15.38 6.29
N MET A 35 -2.42 15.55 6.83
CA MET A 35 -1.75 14.50 7.62
C MET A 35 -2.56 14.12 8.85
N ASP A 36 -3.20 15.10 9.51
CA ASP A 36 -4.00 14.87 10.71
C ASP A 36 -5.20 13.95 10.43
N ALA A 37 -5.90 14.16 9.31
CA ALA A 37 -6.99 13.29 8.89
C ALA A 37 -6.49 11.87 8.54
N CYS A 38 -5.33 11.75 7.91
CA CYS A 38 -4.72 10.45 7.64
C CYS A 38 -4.36 9.69 8.93
N VAL A 39 -3.73 10.36 9.90
CA VAL A 39 -3.36 9.75 11.19
C VAL A 39 -4.60 9.43 12.03
N ALA A 40 -5.62 10.28 12.02
CA ALA A 40 -6.89 10.01 12.70
C ALA A 40 -7.60 8.77 12.16
N ASP A 41 -7.48 8.47 10.87
CA ASP A 41 -8.00 7.24 10.27
C ASP A 41 -7.07 6.05 10.48
N GLY A 42 -5.77 6.25 10.25
CA GLY A 42 -4.71 5.26 10.48
C GLY A 42 -4.69 4.74 11.92
N SER A 43 -4.85 5.60 12.92
CA SER A 43 -4.78 5.21 14.34
C SER A 43 -6.01 4.48 14.89
N LYS A 44 -7.08 4.28 14.09
CA LYS A 44 -8.27 3.54 14.51
C LYS A 44 -8.00 2.07 14.83
N GLY A 45 -6.90 1.52 14.30
CA GLY A 45 -6.52 0.12 14.49
C GLY A 45 -7.41 -0.88 13.75
N SER A 46 -8.35 -0.41 12.95
CA SER A 46 -9.11 -1.21 11.99
C SER A 46 -9.53 -0.33 10.83
N TRP A 47 -9.54 -0.90 9.63
CA TRP A 47 -9.76 -0.18 8.39
C TRP A 47 -10.62 -1.01 7.45
N THR A 48 -11.33 -0.33 6.56
CA THR A 48 -12.00 -0.98 5.45
C THR A 48 -11.45 -0.38 4.17
N THR A 49 -10.78 -1.21 3.38
CA THR A 49 -10.25 -0.80 2.08
C THR A 49 -11.39 -0.42 1.13
N PRO A 50 -11.13 0.38 0.09
CA PRO A 50 -12.13 0.70 -0.94
C PRO A 50 -12.75 -0.54 -1.62
N ASP A 51 -12.01 -1.65 -1.64
CA ASP A 51 -12.46 -2.93 -2.20
C ASP A 51 -13.36 -3.74 -1.24
N GLY A 52 -13.65 -3.20 -0.05
CA GLY A 52 -14.50 -3.83 0.96
C GLY A 52 -13.79 -4.84 1.85
N VAL A 53 -12.45 -4.93 1.78
CA VAL A 53 -11.67 -5.78 2.69
C VAL A 53 -11.53 -5.08 4.04
N SER A 54 -12.02 -5.73 5.10
CA SER A 54 -11.77 -5.31 6.48
C SER A 54 -10.40 -5.78 6.94
N ILE A 55 -9.60 -4.83 7.42
CA ILE A 55 -8.24 -5.04 7.92
C ILE A 55 -8.24 -4.67 9.40
N ASP A 56 -7.73 -5.58 10.24
CA ASP A 56 -7.61 -5.39 11.68
C ASP A 56 -6.12 -5.22 12.06
N GLY A 57 -5.80 -4.12 12.75
CA GLY A 57 -4.47 -3.84 13.28
C GLY A 57 -4.01 -4.89 14.30
N GLY A 58 -4.93 -5.59 14.95
CA GLY A 58 -4.65 -6.72 15.82
C GLY A 58 -4.02 -7.93 15.09
N GLN A 59 -4.12 -7.99 13.75
CA GLN A 59 -3.53 -9.05 12.93
C GLN A 59 -2.13 -8.72 12.41
N GLY A 60 -1.46 -7.73 13.02
CA GLY A 60 -0.11 -7.30 12.67
C GLY A 60 -0.06 -6.25 11.55
N TRP A 61 -1.21 -5.72 11.15
CA TRP A 61 -1.31 -4.64 10.17
C TRP A 61 -0.87 -3.31 10.77
N GLN A 62 -0.06 -2.59 9.99
CA GLN A 62 0.42 -1.25 10.29
C GLN A 62 -0.11 -0.28 9.24
N TYR A 63 0.02 1.01 9.53
CA TYR A 63 -0.34 2.07 8.59
C TYR A 63 0.83 3.04 8.40
N SER A 64 0.89 3.65 7.23
CA SER A 64 1.75 4.78 6.92
C SER A 64 0.94 5.85 6.21
N CYS A 65 1.25 7.10 6.54
CA CYS A 65 0.69 8.27 5.88
C CYS A 65 1.79 8.89 5.03
N ASP A 66 1.69 8.71 3.72
CA ASP A 66 2.69 9.16 2.75
C ASP A 66 2.23 10.46 2.06
N PRO A 67 2.88 11.61 2.33
CA PRO A 67 2.52 12.88 1.69
C PRO A 67 2.93 12.88 0.22
N GLN A 68 2.01 13.31 -0.63
CA GLN A 68 2.16 13.32 -2.08
C GLN A 68 2.49 14.72 -2.62
N ALA A 69 3.06 14.75 -3.82
CA ALA A 69 3.44 16.00 -4.49
C ALA A 69 2.24 16.91 -4.82
N ASP A 70 1.03 16.37 -4.89
CA ASP A 70 -0.23 17.10 -5.11
C ASP A 70 -0.80 17.73 -3.82
N GLY A 71 -0.13 17.56 -2.68
CA GLY A 71 -0.55 18.07 -1.38
C GLY A 71 -1.52 17.17 -0.63
N THR A 72 -1.87 16.02 -1.20
CA THR A 72 -2.65 15.00 -0.50
C THR A 72 -1.76 14.06 0.32
N VAL A 73 -2.37 13.23 1.16
CA VAL A 73 -1.70 12.24 2.00
C VAL A 73 -2.36 10.90 1.78
N ASN A 74 -1.58 9.92 1.31
CA ASN A 74 -2.05 8.56 1.08
C ASN A 74 -1.88 7.72 2.35
N LEU A 75 -2.96 7.12 2.80
CA LEU A 75 -2.92 6.08 3.82
C LEU A 75 -2.63 4.74 3.13
N THR A 76 -1.51 4.13 3.51
CA THR A 76 -1.15 2.78 3.08
C THR A 76 -1.20 1.87 4.28
N LEU A 77 -1.91 0.76 4.16
CA LEU A 77 -1.98 -0.31 5.16
C LEU A 77 -1.04 -1.42 4.72
N PHE A 78 -0.24 -1.95 5.62
CA PHE A 78 0.77 -2.94 5.26
C PHE A 78 1.11 -3.91 6.38
N ARG A 79 1.65 -5.07 6.01
CA ARG A 79 2.30 -6.02 6.92
C ARG A 79 3.42 -6.80 6.23
#